data_AF-A0A6P6B405-F1
#
_entry.id   AF-A0A6P6B405-F1
#
_cell.length_a   1.000
_cell.length_b   1.000
_cell.length_c   1.000
_cell.angle_alpha   90.00
_cell.angle_beta   90.00
_cell.angle_gamma   90.00
#
_symmetry.space_group_name_H-M   'P 1'
#
loop_
_entity.id
_entity.type
_entity.pdbx_description
1 polymer ?
#
loop_
_entity_poly.entity_id
_entity_poly.type
_entity_poly.pdbx_seq_one_letter_code
_entity_poly.pdbx_strand_id
1 'polypeptide(L)'
;MANAQLKAQYMAQVFAMESSEGTDHFYDKSFFSCLPGSEISETFKNRSTNSSITVKLVPDCSNKRFLGFILCFVVDFEHHLEFFDISVNCKCQLKTKCGDHHDFAYRWNSINPLHRDISFDSNHVILFI
;
A
#
# COMPACT_ATOMS: atom_id res chain seq x y z
N MET A 1 4.48 16.85 -1.33
CA MET A 1 3.40 15.88 -1.05
C MET A 1 2.32 15.73 -2.14
N ALA A 2 2.20 16.62 -3.14
CA ALA A 2 1.19 16.49 -4.21
C ALA A 2 1.28 15.19 -5.06
N ASN A 3 2.49 14.65 -5.24
CA ASN A 3 2.72 13.48 -6.10
C ASN A 3 2.16 12.17 -5.55
N ALA A 4 2.13 11.98 -4.23
CA ALA A 4 1.63 10.73 -3.63
C ALA A 4 0.11 10.60 -3.76
N GLN A 5 -0.61 11.71 -3.60
CA GLN A 5 -2.07 11.76 -3.75
C GLN A 5 -2.50 11.49 -5.19
N LEU A 6 -1.86 12.17 -6.16
CA LEU A 6 -2.16 11.99 -7.58
C LEU A 6 -1.89 10.54 -8.02
N LYS A 7 -0.79 9.94 -7.57
CA LYS A 7 -0.47 8.53 -7.82
C LYS A 7 -1.45 7.58 -7.14
N ALA A 8 -1.86 7.85 -5.90
CA ALA A 8 -2.87 7.06 -5.22
C ALA A 8 -4.21 7.06 -5.97
N GLN A 9 -4.66 8.22 -6.47
CA GLN A 9 -5.86 8.34 -7.28
C GLN A 9 -5.74 7.58 -8.61
N TYR A 10 -4.61 7.71 -9.29
CA TYR A 10 -4.34 7.01 -10.54
C TYR A 10 -4.34 5.48 -10.33
N MET A 11 -3.62 4.98 -9.32
CA MET A 11 -3.58 3.55 -9.04
C MET A 11 -4.95 3.00 -8.63
N ALA A 12 -5.76 3.77 -7.88
CA ALA A 12 -7.12 3.36 -7.54
C ALA A 12 -8.03 3.26 -8.78
N GLN A 13 -7.85 4.15 -9.76
CA GLN A 13 -8.56 4.08 -11.04
C GLN A 13 -8.16 2.84 -11.85
N VAL A 14 -6.86 2.55 -11.95
CA VAL A 14 -6.34 1.36 -12.66
C VAL A 14 -6.85 0.08 -11.99
N PHE A 15 -6.76 -0.02 -10.66
CA PHE A 15 -7.28 -1.17 -9.92
C PHE A 15 -8.78 -1.39 -10.18
N ALA A 16 -9.58 -0.32 -10.15
CA ALA A 16 -11.00 -0.39 -10.44
C ALA A 16 -11.29 -0.89 -11.87
N MET A 17 -10.51 -0.43 -12.87
CA MET A 17 -10.63 -0.89 -14.25
C MET A 17 -10.28 -2.39 -14.38
N GLU A 18 -9.15 -2.83 -13.83
CA GLU A 18 -8.72 -4.23 -13.93
C GLU A 18 -9.56 -5.22 -13.12
N SER A 19 -10.24 -4.75 -12.08
CA SER A 19 -11.19 -5.59 -11.33
C SER A 19 -12.43 -5.95 -12.16
N SER A 20 -12.71 -5.19 -13.23
CA SER A 20 -13.88 -5.39 -14.10
C SER A 20 -13.63 -6.31 -15.30
N GLU A 21 -12.36 -6.57 -15.66
CA GLU A 21 -12.00 -7.29 -16.90
C GLU A 21 -11.68 -8.78 -16.73
N GLY A 22 -11.74 -9.36 -15.52
CA GLY A 22 -11.77 -10.81 -15.33
C GLY A 22 -10.60 -11.60 -15.94
N THR A 23 -9.37 -11.07 -15.89
CA THR A 23 -8.18 -11.76 -16.42
C THR A 23 -7.40 -12.52 -15.34
N ASP A 24 -7.19 -13.81 -15.62
CA ASP A 24 -6.58 -14.85 -14.79
C ASP A 24 -5.05 -14.90 -14.98
N HIS A 25 -4.32 -13.90 -14.47
CA HIS A 25 -2.85 -13.93 -14.45
C HIS A 25 -2.29 -13.69 -13.04
N PHE A 26 -1.60 -14.72 -12.55
CA PHE A 26 -1.05 -14.93 -11.21
C PHE A 26 0.21 -14.08 -10.93
N TYR A 27 0.14 -12.77 -11.16
CA TYR A 27 1.04 -11.80 -10.52
C TYR A 27 0.25 -11.16 -9.38
N ASP A 28 0.85 -11.12 -8.20
CA ASP A 28 0.27 -10.50 -7.01
C ASP A 28 -0.25 -9.10 -7.39
N LYS A 29 -1.58 -8.96 -7.49
CA LYS A 29 -2.29 -7.82 -8.11
C LYS A 29 -2.29 -6.59 -7.19
N SER A 30 -1.17 -6.40 -6.49
CA SER A 30 -0.90 -5.28 -5.63
C SER A 30 -0.20 -4.19 -6.43
N PHE A 31 -0.89 -3.07 -6.64
CA PHE A 31 -0.28 -1.88 -7.20
C PHE A 31 0.45 -1.14 -6.09
N PHE A 32 1.77 -1.01 -6.23
CA PHE A 32 2.58 -0.24 -5.30
C PHE A 32 3.33 0.90 -5.99
N SER A 33 3.56 1.98 -5.25
CA SER A 33 4.47 3.06 -5.67
C SER A 33 5.40 3.40 -4.52
N CYS A 34 6.70 3.45 -4.80
CA CYS A 34 7.73 3.90 -3.88
C CYS A 34 8.15 5.32 -4.27
N LEU A 35 8.07 6.26 -3.32
CA LEU A 35 8.30 7.68 -3.55
C LEU A 35 9.24 8.23 -2.48
N PRO A 36 10.26 9.03 -2.84
CA PRO A 36 11.05 9.74 -1.85
C PRO A 36 10.15 10.62 -0.97
N GLY A 37 10.33 10.52 0.34
CA GLY A 37 9.55 11.26 1.32
C GLY A 37 9.56 10.63 2.71
N SER A 38 9.54 11.47 3.74
CA SER A 38 9.64 11.06 5.15
C SER A 38 8.32 11.13 5.91
N GLU A 39 7.25 11.57 5.27
CA GLU A 39 5.97 11.83 5.93
C GLU A 39 4.78 11.31 5.14
N ILE A 40 3.83 10.72 5.87
CA ILE A 40 2.50 10.38 5.34
C ILE A 40 1.69 11.66 5.19
N SER A 41 1.12 11.88 4.01
CA SER A 41 0.27 13.03 3.72
C SER A 41 -0.88 13.20 4.73
N GLU A 42 -1.17 14.44 5.12
CA GLU A 42 -2.26 14.79 6.04
C GLU A 42 -3.66 14.38 5.55
N THR A 43 -3.80 14.06 4.28
CA THR A 43 -5.06 13.60 3.68
C THR A 43 -5.46 12.20 4.14
N PHE A 44 -4.50 11.42 4.66
CA PHE A 44 -4.80 10.15 5.33
C PHE A 44 -5.42 10.45 6.70
N LYS A 45 -6.72 10.15 6.83
CA LYS A 45 -7.49 10.37 8.06
C LYS A 45 -6.96 9.55 9.25
N ASN A 46 -6.47 8.35 8.97
CA ASN A 46 -5.94 7.44 9.98
C ASN A 46 -4.43 7.31 9.78
N ARG A 47 -3.65 7.67 10.79
CA ARG A 47 -2.18 7.62 10.78
C ARG A 47 -1.69 7.03 12.10
N SER A 48 -0.56 6.35 12.04
CA SER A 48 0.10 5.72 13.19
C SER A 48 1.60 5.73 12.93
N THR A 49 2.40 5.88 13.99
CA THR A 49 3.86 5.70 13.95
C THR A 49 4.27 4.26 14.24
N ASN A 50 3.32 3.40 14.65
CA ASN A 50 3.58 1.99 14.89
C ASN A 50 3.54 1.19 13.57
N SER A 51 4.07 -0.03 13.61
CA SER A 51 4.02 -0.98 12.49
C SER A 51 2.62 -1.52 12.16
N SER A 52 1.60 -1.15 12.95
CA SER A 52 0.20 -1.50 12.69
C SER A 52 -0.76 -0.38 13.08
N ILE A 53 -1.96 -0.43 12.49
CA ILE A 53 -3.08 0.48 12.78
C ILE A 53 -4.39 -0.29 12.72
N THR A 54 -5.30 0.00 13.65
CA THR A 54 -6.68 -0.51 13.62
C THR A 54 -7.62 0.64 13.32
N VAL A 55 -8.44 0.50 12.28
CA VAL A 55 -9.35 1.54 11.81
C VAL A 55 -10.78 1.01 11.85
N LYS A 56 -11.70 1.79 12.43
CA LYS A 56 -13.13 1.51 12.34
C LYS A 56 -13.65 1.99 11.00
N LEU A 57 -14.10 1.05 10.16
CA LEU A 57 -14.81 1.39 8.93
C LEU A 57 -16.20 1.95 9.26
N VAL A 58 -16.62 2.97 8.51
CA VAL A 58 -17.90 3.65 8.74
C VAL A 58 -19.05 2.69 8.40
N PRO A 59 -20.14 2.62 9.20
CA PRO A 59 -21.22 1.65 9.00
C PRO A 59 -21.90 1.67 7.62
N ASP A 60 -21.85 2.79 6.92
CA ASP A 60 -22.61 3.04 5.68
C ASP A 60 -21.84 2.69 4.39
N CYS A 61 -20.73 1.96 4.49
CA CYS A 61 -19.97 1.45 3.34
C CYS A 61 -20.79 0.47 2.46
N SER A 62 -21.99 0.05 2.89
CA SER A 62 -22.89 -0.80 2.10
C SER A 62 -23.71 -0.02 1.06
N ASN A 63 -24.02 1.26 1.30
CA ASN A 63 -24.87 2.08 0.41
C ASN A 63 -24.07 2.90 -0.62
N LYS A 64 -22.78 3.10 -0.40
CA LYS A 64 -21.85 3.69 -1.37
C LYS A 64 -20.91 2.58 -1.81
N ARG A 65 -20.67 2.42 -3.12
CA ARG A 65 -19.71 1.42 -3.64
C ARG A 65 -18.35 1.62 -2.94
N PHE A 66 -18.10 0.83 -1.90
CA PHE A 66 -16.82 0.80 -1.23
C PHE A 66 -15.85 0.06 -2.14
N LEU A 67 -14.92 0.79 -2.74
CA LEU A 67 -13.95 0.23 -3.68
C LEU A 67 -12.73 -0.37 -2.97
N GLY A 68 -12.47 0.03 -1.73
CA GLY A 68 -11.32 -0.43 -0.96
C GLY A 68 -10.75 0.64 -0.05
N PHE A 69 -9.55 0.39 0.46
CA PHE A 69 -8.74 1.34 1.22
C PHE A 69 -7.33 1.36 0.66
N ILE A 70 -6.61 2.45 0.86
CA ILE A 70 -5.21 2.60 0.44
C ILE A 70 -4.36 2.57 1.70
N LEU A 71 -3.33 1.72 1.73
CA LEU A 71 -2.32 1.73 2.77
C LEU A 71 -1.15 2.62 2.33
N CYS A 72 -0.63 3.37 3.29
CA CYS A 72 0.50 4.27 3.09
C CYS A 72 1.40 4.18 4.31
N PHE A 73 2.67 3.88 4.11
CA PHE A 73 3.65 3.78 5.17
C PHE A 73 4.99 4.37 4.72
N VAL A 74 5.74 4.92 5.67
CA VAL A 74 7.09 5.42 5.45
C VAL A 74 8.05 4.36 5.95
N VAL A 75 9.01 4.01 5.11
CA VAL A 75 10.14 3.16 5.51
C VAL A 75 11.38 4.05 5.57
N ASP A 76 12.07 3.95 6.70
CA ASP A 76 13.37 4.57 6.90
C ASP A 76 14.45 3.70 6.25
N PHE A 77 15.12 4.27 5.27
CA PHE A 77 16.25 3.64 4.57
C PHE A 77 17.58 4.30 4.91
N GLU A 78 17.56 5.35 5.74
CA GLU A 78 18.76 6.04 6.17
C GLU A 78 19.62 5.02 6.94
N HIS A 79 20.89 4.89 6.53
CA HIS A 79 21.89 3.92 7.03
C HIS A 79 21.86 2.50 6.44
N HIS A 80 20.98 2.21 5.48
CA HIS A 80 20.93 0.90 4.82
C HIS A 80 21.32 0.99 3.33
N LEU A 81 22.62 1.24 3.10
CA LEU A 81 23.16 1.65 1.80
C LEU A 81 23.17 0.58 0.70
N GLU A 82 22.92 -0.70 1.02
CA GLU A 82 23.04 -1.80 0.05
C GLU A 82 22.00 -2.91 0.31
N PHE A 83 20.71 -2.64 0.05
CA PHE A 83 19.72 -3.73 0.00
C PHE A 83 19.57 -4.23 -1.44
N PHE A 84 20.06 -5.45 -1.69
CA PHE A 84 19.83 -6.15 -2.96
C PHE A 84 18.36 -6.53 -3.15
N ASP A 85 17.64 -6.80 -2.06
CA ASP A 85 16.22 -7.15 -2.05
C ASP A 85 15.52 -6.57 -0.80
N ILE A 86 14.49 -5.73 -0.99
CA ILE A 86 13.57 -5.32 0.08
C ILE A 86 12.30 -6.13 -0.07
N SER A 87 11.89 -6.80 1.00
CA SER A 87 10.59 -7.44 1.09
C SER A 87 9.71 -6.73 2.11
N VAL A 88 8.56 -6.23 1.67
CA VAL A 88 7.53 -5.67 2.55
C VAL A 88 6.38 -6.66 2.63
N ASN A 89 6.05 -7.07 3.86
CA ASN A 89 4.91 -7.93 4.13
C ASN A 89 3.84 -7.15 4.89
N CYS A 90 2.71 -6.93 4.24
CA CYS A 90 1.56 -6.26 4.80
C CYS A 90 0.47 -7.28 5.10
N LYS A 91 -0.03 -7.30 6.34
CA LYS A 91 -1.19 -8.10 6.72
C LYS A 91 -2.34 -7.18 7.07
N CYS A 92 -3.49 -7.41 6.45
CA CYS A 92 -4.73 -6.73 6.76
C CYS A 92 -5.75 -7.73 7.27
N GLN A 93 -6.50 -7.35 8.30
CA GLN A 93 -7.63 -8.13 8.78
C GLN A 93 -8.89 -7.26 8.73
N LEU A 94 -9.89 -7.72 7.98
CA LEU A 94 -11.22 -7.14 7.99
C LEU A 94 -12.08 -7.88 8.98
N LYS A 95 -12.56 -7.20 10.01
CA LYS A 95 -13.43 -7.77 11.03
C LYS A 95 -14.86 -7.25 10.89
N THR A 96 -15.84 -8.16 10.84
CA THR A 96 -17.26 -7.83 10.83
C THR A 96 -17.75 -7.51 12.25
N LYS A 97 -18.92 -6.85 12.35
CA LYS A 97 -19.55 -6.60 13.66
C LYS A 97 -19.92 -7.89 14.39
N CYS A 98 -20.14 -8.97 13.67
CA CYS A 98 -20.49 -10.28 14.22
C CYS A 98 -19.28 -11.05 14.75
N GLY A 99 -18.07 -10.52 14.55
CA GLY A 99 -16.83 -11.14 15.02
C GLY A 99 -16.10 -11.98 13.96
N ASP A 100 -16.72 -12.20 12.80
CA ASP A 100 -16.05 -12.84 11.65
C ASP A 100 -14.87 -11.98 11.21
N HIS A 101 -13.83 -12.63 10.71
CA HIS A 101 -12.68 -11.94 10.16
C HIS A 101 -12.24 -12.56 8.85
N HIS A 102 -11.67 -11.73 8.00
CA HIS A 102 -11.04 -12.14 6.76
C HIS A 102 -9.66 -11.51 6.67
N ASP A 103 -8.66 -12.37 6.53
CA ASP A 103 -7.25 -11.98 6.54
C ASP A 103 -6.71 -11.91 5.11
N PHE A 104 -6.00 -10.84 4.83
CA PHE A 104 -5.27 -10.62 3.59
C PHE A 104 -3.80 -10.44 3.91
N ALA A 105 -2.94 -11.10 3.14
CA ALA A 105 -1.51 -10.92 3.23
C ALA A 105 -0.99 -10.53 1.85
N TYR A 106 -0.19 -9.48 1.82
CA TYR A 106 0.39 -8.94 0.62
C TYR A 106 1.90 -8.89 0.79
N ARG A 107 2.62 -9.40 -0.20
CA ARG A 107 4.08 -9.38 -0.18
C ARG A 107 4.59 -8.64 -1.38
N TRP A 108 5.23 -7.51 -1.12
CA TRP A 108 6.02 -6.85 -2.12
C TRP A 108 7.49 -7.25 -1.99
N ASN A 109 8.14 -7.54 -3.12
CA ASN A 109 9.58 -7.71 -3.20
C ASN A 109 10.11 -6.71 -4.23
N SER A 110 11.08 -5.88 -3.86
CA SER A 110 11.83 -5.08 -4.82
C SER A 110 12.84 -5.99 -5.53
N ILE A 111 12.40 -6.75 -6.53
CA ILE A 111 13.34 -7.51 -7.35
C ILE A 111 14.08 -6.52 -8.24
N ASN A 112 15.41 -6.64 -8.28
CA ASN A 112 16.28 -5.82 -9.10
C ASN A 112 16.64 -6.58 -10.39
N PRO A 113 15.89 -6.47 -11.50
CA PRO A 113 16.10 -7.30 -12.68
C PRO A 113 17.41 -7.00 -13.43
N LEU A 114 18.20 -6.00 -13.01
CA LEU A 114 19.34 -5.48 -13.76
C LEU A 114 20.65 -5.26 -12.97
N HIS A 115 20.77 -5.73 -11.71
CA HIS A 115 21.99 -5.47 -10.91
C HIS A 115 22.35 -3.96 -10.83
N ARG A 116 21.37 -3.05 -10.84
CA ARG A 116 21.61 -1.63 -10.55
C ARG A 116 21.19 -1.37 -9.13
N ASP A 117 22.12 -1.00 -8.26
CA ASP A 117 21.81 -0.64 -6.88
C ASP A 117 20.62 0.34 -6.86
N ILE A 118 19.47 -0.12 -6.36
CA ILE A 118 18.37 0.79 -6.06
C ILE A 118 18.79 1.45 -4.75
N SER A 119 19.51 2.56 -4.89
CA SER A 119 19.94 3.34 -3.74
C SER A 119 18.74 4.09 -3.19
N PHE A 120 18.29 3.71 -1.99
CA PHE A 120 17.29 4.47 -1.25
C PHE A 120 18.04 5.49 -0.37
N ASP A 121 18.48 6.59 -0.96
CA ASP A 121 19.27 7.63 -0.28
C ASP A 121 18.46 8.46 0.74
N SER A 122 17.19 8.09 0.98
CA SER A 122 16.26 8.81 1.84
C SER A 122 15.08 7.91 2.24
N ASN A 123 14.25 8.37 3.16
CA ASN A 123 12.99 7.72 3.48
C ASN A 123 12.09 7.66 2.25
N HIS A 124 11.32 6.58 2.14
CA HIS A 124 10.34 6.47 1.08
C HIS A 124 8.94 6.18 1.61
N VAL A 125 7.97 6.84 1.00
CA VAL A 125 6.54 6.58 1.15
C VAL A 125 6.17 5.46 0.18
N ILE A 126 5.63 4.38 0.72
CA ILE A 126 5.11 3.26 -0.06
C ILE A 126 3.58 3.29 0.01
N LEU A 127 2.96 3.30 -1.16
CA LEU A 127 1.51 3.22 -1.34
C LEU A 127 1.12 1.82 -1.79
N PHE A 128 0.02 1.30 -1.25
CA PHE A 128 -0.49 -0.04 -1.55
C PHE A 128 -2.02 -0.01 -1.68
N ILE A 129 -2.56 -0.62 -2.75
CA ILE A 129 -4.00 -0.76 -3.03
C ILE A 129 -4.37 -2.23 -3.12
#